data_AF-A0A954XFP1-F1
#
_entry.id   AF-A0A954XFP1-F1
#
_cell.length_a   1.000
_cell.length_b   1.000
_cell.length_c   1.000
_cell.angle_alpha   90.00
_cell.angle_beta   90.00
_cell.angle_gamma   90.00
#
_symmetry.space_group_name_H-M   'P 1'
#
loop_
_entity.id
_entity.type
_entity.pdbx_description
1 polymer ?
#
loop_
_entity_poly.entity_id
_entity_poly.type
_entity_poly.pdbx_seq_one_letter_code
_entity_poly.pdbx_strand_id
1 'polypeptide(L)'
;RIRAYIAGMGIARHEVDDVAQEVYLEFYKSLEKMPEDLAPERWLKGIARNLCLNHIRRCARRGRLHHQALAEILARTESELESPGRVESLHVALDTCLRKLPPKSREILQLRYEQDLPSHSIADALGSTAEAIRIALFRIRNGLRDCIANSLARESA
;
A
#
# COMPACT_ATOMS: atom_id res chain seq x y z
N ARG A 1 -11.24 -25.40 2.16
CA ARG A 1 -11.98 -24.91 0.97
C ARG A 1 -11.83 -23.40 0.75
N ILE A 2 -11.94 -22.55 1.78
CA ILE A 2 -11.82 -21.09 1.59
C ILE A 2 -10.39 -20.62 1.24
N ARG A 3 -9.33 -21.21 1.81
CA ARG A 3 -7.93 -20.88 1.46
C ARG A 3 -7.62 -21.08 -0.03
N ALA A 4 -8.06 -22.20 -0.60
CA ALA A 4 -7.91 -22.48 -2.03
C ALA A 4 -8.72 -21.50 -2.90
N TYR A 5 -9.91 -21.10 -2.44
CA TYR A 5 -10.71 -20.07 -3.10
C TYR A 5 -10.02 -18.69 -3.09
N ILE A 6 -9.44 -18.29 -1.95
CA ILE A 6 -8.67 -17.04 -1.77
C ILE A 6 -7.41 -17.05 -2.66
N ALA A 7 -6.66 -18.16 -2.68
CA ALA A 7 -5.51 -18.31 -3.57
C ALA A 7 -5.91 -18.21 -5.05
N GLY A 8 -7.02 -18.85 -5.44
CA GLY A 8 -7.57 -18.77 -6.80
C GLY A 8 -8.06 -17.37 -7.20
N MET A 9 -8.32 -16.48 -6.24
CA MET A 9 -8.68 -15.08 -6.48
C MET A 9 -7.47 -14.18 -6.78
N GLY A 10 -6.24 -14.69 -6.70
CA GLY A 10 -5.02 -13.93 -6.99
C GLY A 10 -4.34 -13.30 -5.77
N ILE A 11 -4.64 -13.78 -4.56
CA ILE A 11 -3.92 -13.40 -3.34
C ILE A 11 -2.57 -14.12 -3.29
N ALA A 12 -1.50 -13.39 -2.94
CA ALA A 12 -0.16 -13.97 -2.85
C ALA A 12 -0.14 -15.09 -1.81
N ARG A 13 0.62 -16.17 -2.08
CA ARG A 13 0.64 -17.38 -1.25
C ARG A 13 0.86 -17.10 0.24
N HIS A 14 1.73 -16.15 0.56
CA HIS A 14 2.06 -15.79 1.95
C HIS A 14 0.99 -14.95 2.65
N GLU A 15 0.05 -14.34 1.91
CA GLU A 15 -1.05 -13.53 2.44
C GLU A 15 -2.37 -14.31 2.56
N VAL A 16 -2.45 -15.53 1.98
CA VAL A 16 -3.67 -16.35 1.96
C VAL A 16 -4.21 -16.62 3.36
N ASP A 17 -3.31 -16.86 4.32
CA ASP A 17 -3.69 -17.23 5.68
C ASP A 17 -4.21 -16.02 6.46
N ASP A 18 -3.59 -14.85 6.30
CA ASP A 18 -4.04 -13.58 6.88
C ASP A 18 -5.43 -13.19 6.35
N VAL A 19 -5.61 -13.26 5.02
CA VAL A 19 -6.90 -12.96 4.39
C VAL A 19 -7.97 -13.98 4.82
N ALA A 20 -7.61 -15.26 4.98
CA ALA A 20 -8.56 -16.27 5.45
C ALA A 20 -9.03 -16.01 6.89
N GLN A 21 -8.14 -15.55 7.77
CA GLN A 21 -8.52 -15.15 9.14
C GLN A 21 -9.51 -13.99 9.12
N GLU A 22 -9.24 -12.96 8.31
CA GLU A 22 -10.14 -11.81 8.17
C GLU A 22 -11.52 -12.22 7.65
N VAL A 23 -11.58 -13.14 6.69
CA VAL A 23 -12.84 -13.71 6.17
C VAL A 23 -13.65 -14.39 7.27
N TYR A 24 -13.02 -15.23 8.10
CA TYR A 24 -13.73 -15.93 9.16
C TYR A 24 -14.23 -14.98 10.26
N LEU A 25 -13.43 -13.97 10.62
CA LEU A 25 -13.83 -12.95 11.57
C LEU A 25 -15.04 -12.16 11.07
N GLU A 26 -15.03 -11.76 9.80
CA GLU A 26 -16.13 -10.99 9.22
C GLU A 26 -17.38 -11.85 8.97
N PHE A 27 -17.19 -13.12 8.65
CA PHE A 27 -18.27 -14.10 8.60
C PHE A 27 -18.95 -14.24 9.96
N TYR A 28 -18.20 -14.45 11.04
CA TYR A 28 -18.76 -14.56 12.38
C TYR A 28 -19.56 -13.32 12.80
N LYS A 29 -19.02 -12.12 12.53
CA LYS A 29 -19.70 -10.84 12.80
C LYS A 29 -20.96 -10.60 11.98
N SER A 30 -21.08 -11.26 10.82
CA SER A 30 -22.21 -11.06 9.89
C SER A 30 -23.27 -12.15 9.97
N LEU A 31 -23.12 -13.14 10.85
CA LEU A 31 -24.09 -14.24 11.01
C LEU A 31 -25.49 -13.74 11.33
N GLU A 32 -25.63 -12.73 12.20
CA GLU A 32 -26.93 -12.13 12.55
C GLU A 32 -27.64 -11.46 11.36
N LYS A 33 -26.88 -11.09 10.33
CA LYS A 33 -27.39 -10.40 9.13
C LYS A 33 -27.48 -11.32 7.92
N MET A 34 -27.15 -12.61 8.08
CA MET A 34 -27.18 -13.58 6.99
C MET A 34 -28.64 -13.91 6.64
N PRO A 35 -29.04 -13.82 5.36
CA PRO A 35 -30.37 -14.24 4.94
C PRO A 35 -30.62 -15.71 5.24
N GLU A 36 -31.79 -16.04 5.78
CA GLU A 36 -32.16 -17.41 6.18
C GLU A 36 -32.20 -18.39 5.00
N ASP A 37 -32.48 -17.89 3.79
CA ASP A 37 -32.57 -18.65 2.54
C ASP A 37 -31.20 -18.86 1.85
N LEU A 38 -30.13 -18.27 2.41
CA LEU A 38 -28.80 -18.33 1.82
C LEU A 38 -27.89 -19.35 2.52
N ALA A 39 -27.34 -20.28 1.72
CA ALA A 39 -26.37 -21.25 2.23
C ALA A 39 -25.16 -20.54 2.89
N PRO A 40 -24.72 -20.94 4.10
CA PRO A 40 -23.60 -20.30 4.80
C PRO A 40 -22.30 -20.26 3.98
N GLU A 41 -22.04 -21.29 3.17
CA GLU A 41 -20.88 -21.33 2.28
C GLU A 41 -20.94 -20.24 1.21
N ARG A 42 -22.14 -19.91 0.71
CA ARG A 42 -22.33 -18.85 -0.29
C ARG A 42 -22.13 -17.47 0.33
N TRP A 43 -22.60 -17.25 1.56
CA TRP A 43 -22.33 -16.03 2.33
C TRP A 43 -20.83 -15.85 2.61
N LEU A 44 -20.17 -16.90 3.12
CA LEU A 44 -18.73 -16.93 3.38
C LEU A 44 -17.90 -16.61 2.13
N LYS A 45 -18.25 -17.19 0.97
CA LYS A 45 -17.58 -16.89 -0.31
C LYS A 45 -17.83 -15.46 -0.78
N GLY A 46 -19.01 -14.90 -0.53
CA GLY A 46 -19.32 -13.49 -0.79
C GLY A 46 -18.40 -12.54 -0.01
N ILE A 47 -18.23 -12.81 1.28
CA ILE A 47 -17.30 -12.07 2.15
C ILE A 47 -15.86 -12.22 1.65
N ALA A 48 -15.42 -13.46 1.38
CA ALA A 48 -14.09 -13.73 0.85
C ALA A 48 -13.81 -13.01 -0.46
N ARG A 49 -14.77 -12.99 -1.38
CA ARG A 49 -14.64 -12.27 -2.65
C ARG A 49 -14.43 -10.78 -2.41
N ASN A 50 -15.23 -10.16 -1.54
CA ASN A 50 -15.12 -8.73 -1.24
C ASN A 50 -13.78 -8.37 -0.60
N LEU A 51 -13.33 -9.15 0.39
CA LEU A 51 -12.03 -8.97 1.03
C LEU A 51 -10.88 -9.17 0.05
N CYS A 52 -10.90 -10.21 -0.78
CA CYS A 52 -9.87 -10.43 -1.80
C CYS A 52 -9.79 -9.28 -2.82
N LEU A 53 -10.93 -8.81 -3.32
CA LEU A 53 -10.96 -7.69 -4.28
C LEU A 53 -10.45 -6.40 -3.63
N ASN A 54 -10.80 -6.14 -2.37
CA ASN A 54 -10.29 -4.99 -1.63
C ASN A 54 -8.79 -5.09 -1.38
N HIS A 55 -8.29 -6.28 -1.04
CA HIS A 55 -6.86 -6.55 -0.88
C HIS A 55 -6.09 -6.31 -2.18
N ILE A 56 -6.55 -6.87 -3.30
CA ILE A 56 -5.91 -6.69 -4.61
C ILE A 56 -5.90 -5.21 -5.02
N ARG A 57 -7.01 -4.49 -4.83
CA ARG A 57 -7.08 -3.04 -5.10
C ARG A 57 -6.12 -2.25 -4.19
N ARG A 58 -5.98 -2.64 -2.92
CA ARG A 58 -5.04 -2.03 -1.98
C ARG A 58 -3.59 -2.28 -2.41
N CYS A 59 -3.25 -3.51 -2.79
CA CYS A 59 -1.92 -3.86 -3.31
C CYS A 59 -1.60 -3.14 -4.62
N ALA A 60 -2.55 -3.03 -5.55
CA ALA A 60 -2.37 -2.30 -6.80
C ALA A 60 -2.18 -0.78 -6.57
N ARG A 61 -2.82 -0.20 -5.54
CA ARG A 61 -2.60 1.20 -5.14
C ARG A 61 -1.26 1.39 -4.44
N ARG A 62 -0.90 0.50 -3.50
CA ARG A 62 0.41 0.51 -2.82
C ARG A 62 1.56 0.38 -3.82
N GLY A 63 1.42 -0.50 -4.81
CA GLY A 63 2.42 -0.67 -5.89
C GLY A 63 2.63 0.60 -6.71
N ARG A 64 1.55 1.33 -7.03
CA ARG A 64 1.65 2.65 -7.69
C ARG A 64 2.36 3.68 -6.82
N LEU A 65 2.01 3.74 -5.53
CA LEU A 65 2.69 4.61 -4.57
C LEU A 65 4.18 4.31 -4.48
N HIS A 66 4.57 3.04 -4.38
CA HIS A 66 5.98 2.65 -4.33
C HIS A 66 6.73 3.02 -5.60
N HIS A 67 6.20 2.65 -6.77
CA HIS A 67 6.92 2.84 -8.03
C HIS A 67 7.11 4.33 -8.36
N GLN A 68 6.07 5.16 -8.20
CA GLN A 68 6.17 6.59 -8.50
C GLN A 68 6.99 7.35 -7.44
N ALA A 69 6.85 7.01 -6.15
CA ALA A 69 7.67 7.63 -5.11
C ALA A 69 9.16 7.28 -5.29
N LEU A 70 9.46 6.00 -5.60
CA LEU A 70 10.82 5.56 -5.88
C LEU A 70 11.39 6.27 -7.12
N ALA A 71 10.63 6.33 -8.21
CA ALA A 71 11.05 7.03 -9.43
C ALA A 71 11.38 8.51 -9.18
N GLU A 72 10.58 9.24 -8.40
CA GLU A 72 10.86 10.64 -8.09
C GLU A 72 12.03 10.84 -7.10
N ILE A 73 12.27 9.87 -6.20
CA ILE A 73 13.44 9.87 -5.32
C ILE A 73 14.71 9.62 -6.16
N LEU A 74 14.69 8.61 -7.02
CA LEU A 74 15.81 8.24 -7.89
C LEU A 74 16.08 9.31 -8.95
N ALA A 75 15.07 9.95 -9.53
CA ALA A 75 15.25 11.05 -10.48
C ALA A 75 16.02 12.25 -9.87
N ARG A 76 16.09 12.35 -8.54
CA ARG A 76 16.86 13.37 -7.82
C ARG A 76 18.24 12.90 -7.37
N THR A 77 18.60 11.65 -7.70
CA THR A 77 19.83 10.98 -7.28
C THR A 77 20.44 10.30 -8.52
N GLU A 78 21.40 10.94 -9.16
CA GLU A 78 21.80 10.70 -10.57
C GLU A 78 22.44 9.32 -10.91
N SER A 79 22.41 8.28 -10.05
CA SER A 79 23.23 7.08 -10.28
C SER A 79 22.81 5.80 -9.53
N GLU A 80 21.59 5.31 -9.68
CA GLU A 80 21.14 4.17 -8.83
C GLU A 80 20.46 2.96 -9.50
N LEU A 81 20.50 2.78 -10.82
CA LEU A 81 19.85 1.64 -11.49
C LEU A 81 20.82 0.80 -12.35
N GLU A 82 21.57 -0.11 -11.72
CA GLU A 82 22.44 -1.06 -12.45
C GLU A 82 22.25 -2.54 -12.05
N SER A 83 21.37 -2.90 -11.11
CA SER A 83 21.17 -4.32 -10.74
C SER A 83 19.74 -4.65 -10.29
N PRO A 84 19.12 -5.74 -10.79
CA PRO A 84 17.80 -6.21 -10.36
C PRO A 84 17.69 -6.47 -8.84
N GLY A 85 18.76 -6.95 -8.20
CA GLY A 85 18.78 -7.19 -6.75
C GLY A 85 18.72 -5.88 -5.94
N ARG A 86 19.29 -4.80 -6.47
CA ARG A 86 19.25 -3.47 -5.84
C ARG A 86 17.84 -2.89 -5.84
N VAL A 87 17.06 -3.17 -6.90
CA VAL A 87 15.67 -2.70 -7.02
C VAL A 87 14.78 -3.34 -5.94
N GLU A 88 14.97 -4.63 -5.65
CA GLU A 88 14.18 -5.31 -4.62
C GLU A 88 14.52 -4.77 -3.21
N SER A 89 15.81 -4.63 -2.87
CA SER A 89 16.26 -3.99 -1.62
C SER A 89 15.75 -2.56 -1.48
N LEU A 90 15.74 -1.77 -2.57
CA LEU A 90 15.18 -0.41 -2.58
C LEU A 90 13.67 -0.40 -2.26
N HIS A 91 12.90 -1.35 -2.78
CA HIS A 91 11.46 -1.46 -2.47
C HIS A 91 11.22 -1.83 -1.01
N VAL A 92 12.02 -2.75 -0.45
CA VAL A 92 11.93 -3.16 0.96
C VAL A 92 12.29 -1.99 1.88
N ALA A 93 13.37 -1.26 1.56
CA ALA A 93 13.78 -0.07 2.29
C ALA A 93 12.72 1.05 2.22
N LEU A 94 12.15 1.29 1.03
CA LEU A 94 11.08 2.27 0.84
C LEU A 94 9.83 1.91 1.66
N ASP A 95 9.38 0.66 1.65
CA ASP A 95 8.23 0.21 2.44
C ASP A 95 8.45 0.43 3.93
N THR A 96 9.65 0.07 4.42
CA THR A 96 10.05 0.29 5.81
C THR A 96 10.04 1.77 6.18
N CYS A 97 10.52 2.64 5.28
CA CYS A 97 10.55 4.08 5.51
C CYS A 97 9.15 4.71 5.43
N LEU A 98 8.29 4.29 4.50
CA LEU A 98 6.89 4.72 4.41
C LEU A 98 6.09 4.40 5.68
N ARG A 99 6.38 3.26 6.33
CA ARG A 99 5.77 2.90 7.62
C ARG A 99 6.18 3.85 8.76
N LYS A 100 7.34 4.49 8.68
CA LYS A 100 7.85 5.45 9.70
C LYS A 100 7.32 6.87 9.50
N LEU A 101 6.68 7.17 8.37
CA LEU A 101 6.18 8.53 8.09
C LEU A 101 5.06 8.92 9.05
N PRO A 102 5.03 10.20 9.50
CA PRO A 102 3.89 10.75 10.23
C PRO A 102 2.58 10.62 9.43
N PRO A 103 1.42 10.50 10.10
CA PRO A 103 0.12 10.29 9.43
C PRO A 103 -0.18 11.33 8.34
N LYS A 104 0.06 12.62 8.62
CA LYS A 104 -0.17 13.71 7.65
C LYS A 104 0.72 13.60 6.41
N SER A 105 1.97 13.16 6.58
CA SER A 105 2.87 12.92 5.45
C SER A 105 2.40 11.75 4.60
N ARG A 106 1.93 10.67 5.25
CA ARG A 106 1.37 9.50 4.55
C ARG A 106 0.12 9.86 3.75
N GLU A 107 -0.77 10.65 4.33
CA GLU A 107 -1.98 11.14 3.66
C GLU A 107 -1.64 11.96 2.40
N ILE A 108 -0.67 12.87 2.47
CA ILE A 108 -0.20 13.64 1.31
C ILE A 108 0.34 12.71 0.20
N LEU A 109 1.11 11.67 0.55
CA LEU A 109 1.60 10.71 -0.43
C LEU A 109 0.50 9.84 -1.04
N GLN A 110 -0.51 9.45 -0.25
CA GLN A 110 -1.65 8.70 -0.78
C GLN A 110 -2.44 9.52 -1.80
N LEU A 111 -2.75 10.78 -1.47
CA LEU A 111 -3.42 11.68 -2.41
C LEU A 111 -2.55 11.90 -3.67
N ARG A 112 -1.23 12.04 -3.51
CA ARG A 112 -0.32 12.26 -4.64
C ARG A 112 -0.13 11.06 -5.55
N TYR A 113 0.04 9.85 -5.01
CA TYR A 113 0.47 8.68 -5.82
C TYR A 113 -0.56 7.55 -5.91
N GLU A 114 -1.49 7.42 -4.96
CA GLU A 114 -2.59 6.45 -5.12
C GLU A 114 -3.75 7.04 -5.93
N GLN A 115 -4.05 8.33 -5.71
CA GLN A 115 -5.14 9.05 -6.35
C GLN A 115 -4.67 9.95 -7.51
N ASP A 116 -3.35 10.05 -7.72
CA ASP A 116 -2.71 10.86 -8.76
C ASP A 116 -3.15 12.33 -8.77
N LEU A 117 -3.45 12.88 -7.59
CA LEU A 117 -3.90 14.26 -7.48
C LEU A 117 -2.73 15.24 -7.65
N PRO A 118 -2.92 16.32 -8.42
CA PRO A 118 -1.95 17.41 -8.49
C PRO A 118 -1.94 18.21 -7.18
N SER A 119 -0.83 18.91 -6.89
CA SER A 119 -0.63 19.60 -5.59
C SER A 119 -1.73 20.61 -5.22
N HIS A 120 -2.43 21.20 -6.20
CA HIS A 120 -3.55 22.10 -5.92
C HIS A 120 -4.78 21.34 -5.40
N SER A 121 -5.18 20.23 -6.04
CA SER A 121 -6.31 19.41 -5.57
C SER A 121 -6.04 18.78 -4.20
N ILE A 122 -4.77 18.41 -3.91
CA ILE A 122 -4.36 17.96 -2.58
C ILE A 122 -4.52 19.09 -1.55
N ALA A 123 -4.16 20.32 -1.93
CA ALA A 123 -4.28 21.47 -1.05
C ALA A 123 -5.75 21.76 -0.73
N ASP A 124 -6.63 21.71 -1.72
CA ASP A 124 -8.08 21.87 -1.54
C ASP A 124 -8.65 20.78 -0.61
N ALA A 125 -8.24 19.51 -0.80
CA ALA A 125 -8.69 18.39 0.03
C ALA A 125 -8.23 18.49 1.50
N LEU A 126 -7.06 19.08 1.75
CA LEU A 126 -6.46 19.16 3.09
C LEU A 126 -6.58 20.54 3.75
N GLY A 127 -7.28 21.50 3.13
CA GLY A 127 -7.41 22.87 3.64
C GLY A 127 -6.05 23.59 3.76
N SER A 128 -5.20 23.45 2.75
CA SER A 128 -3.84 24.00 2.70
C SER A 128 -3.62 24.82 1.42
N THR A 129 -2.38 25.29 1.19
CA THR A 129 -2.00 25.94 -0.08
C THR A 129 -1.21 24.98 -0.96
N ALA A 130 -1.33 25.13 -2.28
CA ALA A 130 -0.57 24.31 -3.24
C ALA A 130 0.94 24.39 -3.00
N GLU A 131 1.44 25.55 -2.56
CA GLU A 131 2.84 25.75 -2.23
C GLU A 131 3.26 24.99 -0.97
N ALA A 132 2.45 25.03 0.09
CA ALA A 132 2.69 24.22 1.28
C ALA A 132 2.71 22.72 0.96
N ILE A 133 1.86 22.24 0.05
CA ILE A 133 1.88 20.85 -0.42
C ILE A 133 3.16 20.52 -1.19
N ARG A 134 3.65 21.40 -2.07
CA ARG A 134 4.92 21.18 -2.78
C ARG A 134 6.10 21.11 -1.83
N ILE A 135 6.17 22.02 -0.86
CA ILE A 135 7.21 22.04 0.17
C ILE A 135 7.12 20.76 1.03
N ALA A 136 5.91 20.35 1.41
CA ALA A 136 5.70 19.12 2.16
C ALA A 136 6.16 17.89 1.37
N LEU A 137 5.75 17.74 0.10
CA LEU A 137 6.18 16.66 -0.77
C LEU A 137 7.70 16.63 -0.93
N PHE A 138 8.34 17.79 -1.10
CA PHE A 138 9.80 17.88 -1.16
C PHE A 138 10.47 17.37 0.12
N ARG A 139 10.01 17.84 1.29
CA ARG A 139 10.55 17.39 2.60
C ARG A 139 10.33 15.90 2.83
N ILE A 140 9.15 15.39 2.47
CA ILE A 140 8.82 13.97 2.60
C ILE A 140 9.75 13.12 1.72
N ARG A 141 9.96 13.51 0.46
CA ARG A 141 10.84 12.79 -0.47
C ARG A 141 12.30 12.78 0.01
N ASN A 142 12.81 13.92 0.50
CA ASN A 142 14.17 13.97 1.05
C ASN A 142 14.30 13.09 2.30
N GLY A 143 13.34 13.15 3.22
CA GLY A 143 13.34 12.30 4.40
C GLY A 143 13.25 10.81 4.06
N LEU A 144 12.47 10.43 3.03
CA LEU A 144 12.42 9.06 2.52
C LEU A 144 13.76 8.64 1.94
N ARG A 145 14.41 9.49 1.14
CA ARG A 145 15.73 9.22 0.56
C ARG A 145 16.76 8.96 1.65
N ASP A 146 16.85 9.84 2.63
CA ASP A 146 17.83 9.72 3.72
C ASP A 146 17.53 8.47 4.58
N CYS A 147 16.26 8.13 4.78
CA CYS A 147 15.86 6.90 5.45
C CYS A 147 16.25 5.63 4.65
N ILE A 148 16.03 5.64 3.33
CA ILE A 148 16.37 4.51 2.44
C ILE A 148 17.89 4.30 2.43
N ALA A 149 18.68 5.37 2.26
CA ALA A 149 20.13 5.31 2.28
C ALA A 149 20.64 4.68 3.58
N ASN A 150 20.08 5.10 4.72
CA ASN A 150 20.41 4.53 6.04
C ASN A 150 19.95 3.07 6.19
N SER A 151 18.84 2.66 5.57
CA SER A 151 18.35 1.29 5.62
C SER A 151 19.26 0.36 4.82
N LEU A 152 19.64 0.75 3.61
CA LEU A 152 20.51 -0.02 2.73
C LEU A 152 21.93 -0.15 3.31
N ALA A 153 22.46 0.90 3.95
CA ALA A 153 23.78 0.86 4.60
C ALA A 153 23.83 -0.11 5.81
N ARG A 154 22.67 -0.45 6.40
CA ARG A 154 22.57 -1.43 7.50
C ARG A 154 22.44 -2.86 7.02
N GLU A 155 21.99 -3.09 5.78
CA GLU A 155 21.88 -4.43 5.18
C GLU A 155 23.21 -4.92 4.59
N SER A 156 24.14 -4.02 4.31
CA SER A 156 25.47 -4.31 3.75
C SER A 156 26.60 -4.39 4.80
N ALA A 157 26.27 -4.25 6.09
CA ALA A 157 27.18 -4.35 7.23
C ALA A 157 26.95 -5.65 8.02
#